data_AF-A0A8X8G646-F1
#
_entry.id   AF-A0A8X8G646-F1
#
_cell.length_a   1.000
_cell.length_b   1.000
_cell.length_c   1.000
_cell.angle_alpha   90.00
_cell.angle_beta   90.00
_cell.angle_gamma   90.00
#
_symmetry.space_group_name_H-M   'P 1'
#
loop_
_entity.id
_entity.type
_entity.pdbx_description
1 polymer ?
#
loop_
_entity_poly.entity_id
_entity_poly.type
_entity_poly.pdbx_seq_one_letter_code
_entity_poly.pdbx_strand_id
1 'polypeptide(L)' 'MIERILGIESSCDETGLALYDRQHGLLGEVLFSQIALHAPYGGVVPELASR' A
#
# COMPACT_ATOMS: atom_id res chain seq x y z
N MET A 1 -13.29 -22.89 -8.72
CA MET A 1 -12.66 -22.61 -7.42
C MET A 1 -12.68 -21.10 -7.22
N ILE A 2 -13.04 -20.63 -6.02
CA ILE A 2 -12.92 -19.22 -5.67
C ILE A 2 -11.44 -18.99 -5.34
N GLU A 3 -10.77 -18.15 -6.13
CA GLU A 3 -9.36 -17.78 -5.94
C GLU A 3 -9.30 -16.32 -5.51
N ARG A 4 -8.84 -16.11 -4.27
CA ARG A 4 -8.65 -14.79 -3.67
C ARG A 4 -7.17 -14.54 -3.45
N ILE A 5 -6.74 -13.33 -3.81
CA ILE A 5 -5.35 -12.87 -3.73
C ILE A 5 -5.33 -11.70 -2.75
N LEU A 6 -4.46 -11.79 -1.74
CA LEU A 6 -4.13 -10.65 -0.88
C LEU A 6 -2.87 -9.98 -1.43
N GLY A 7 -3.03 -8.77 -1.97
CA GLY A 7 -1.93 -7.90 -2.36
C GLY A 7 -1.41 -7.11 -1.16
N ILE A 8 -0.09 -7.00 -1.07
CA ILE A 8 0.62 -6.18 -0.08
C ILE A 8 1.58 -5.29 -0.87
N GLU A 9 1.51 -3.98 -0.66
CA GLU A 9 2.38 -2.99 -1.29
C GLU A 9 3.10 -2.18 -0.21
N SER A 10 4.43 -2.15 -0.27
CA SER A 10 5.28 -1.46 0.71
C SER A 10 6.63 -1.03 0.10
N SER A 11 6.66 -0.66 -1.18
CA SER A 11 7.91 -0.34 -1.88
C SER A 11 8.45 1.07 -1.63
N CYS A 12 7.57 2.04 -1.31
CA CYS A 12 7.92 3.45 -1.12
C CYS A 12 7.34 3.99 0.20
N ASP A 13 6.55 5.06 0.16
CA ASP A 13 6.01 5.78 1.31
C ASP A 13 4.52 5.51 1.58
N GLU A 14 3.92 4.59 0.83
CA GLU A 14 2.61 4.03 1.10
C GLU A 14 2.69 2.58 1.61
N THR A 15 1.74 2.23 2.46
CA THR A 15 1.43 0.84 2.81
C THR A 15 0.02 0.52 2.33
N GLY A 16 -0.08 -0.38 1.36
CA GLY A 16 -1.33 -0.78 0.72
C GLY A 16 -1.68 -2.24 0.96
N LEU A 17 -2.95 -2.52 1.22
CA LEU A 17 -3.51 -3.87 1.21
C LEU A 17 -4.70 -3.92 0.26
N ALA A 18 -4.80 -4.98 -0.53
CA ALA A 18 -5.92 -5.19 -1.45
C ALA A 18 -6.37 -6.66 -1.45
N LEU A 19 -7.67 -6.91 -1.39
CA LEU A 19 -8.24 -8.25 -1.57
C LEU A 19 -8.88 -8.34 -2.96
N TYR A 20 -8.29 -9.15 -3.82
CA TYR A 20 -8.77 -9.37 -5.18
C TYR A 20 -9.38 -10.76 -5.32
N ASP A 21 -10.55 -10.85 -5.94
CA ASP A 21 -11.20 -12.10 -6.29
C ASP A 21 -11.19 -12.25 -7.82
N ARG A 22 -10.73 -13.40 -8.31
CA ARG A 22 -10.56 -13.63 -9.75
C ARG A 22 -11.85 -13.49 -10.56
N GLN A 23 -13.02 -13.69 -9.95
CA GLN A 23 -14.32 -13.59 -10.62
C GLN A 23 -15.01 -12.25 -10.37
N HIS A 24 -14.85 -11.69 -9.17
CA HIS A 24 -15.59 -10.49 -8.74
C HIS A 24 -14.75 -9.20 -8.79
N GLY A 25 -13.45 -9.30 -9.08
CA GLY A 25 -12.54 -8.16 -9.11
C GLY A 25 -12.07 -7.74 -7.72
N LEU A 26 -11.79 -6.45 -7.55
CA LEU A 26 -11.35 -5.88 -6.28
C LEU A 26 -12.51 -5.90 -5.27
N LEU A 27 -12.33 -6.64 -4.16
CA LEU A 27 -13.31 -6.71 -3.08
C LEU A 27 -13.13 -5.59 -2.06
N GLY A 28 -11.92 -5.06 -1.94
CA GLY A 28 -11.61 -3.94 -1.07
C GLY A 28 -10.13 -3.67 -1.02
N GLU A 29 -9.80 -2.44 -0.62
CA GLU A 29 -8.43 -1.97 -0.43
C GLU A 29 -8.36 -1.00 0.75
N VAL A 30 -7.16 -0.85 1.29
CA VAL A 30 -6.83 0.20 2.26
C VAL A 30 -5.43 0.71 1.94
N LEU A 31 -5.24 2.01 2.09
CA LEU A 31 -3.97 2.69 1.87
C LEU A 31 -3.65 3.54 3.10
N PHE A 32 -2.42 3.44 3.56
CA PHE A 32 -1.82 4.36 4.52
C PHE A 32 -0.70 5.12 3.82
N SER A 33 -0.65 6.44 3.97
CA SER A 33 0.36 7.29 3.33
C SER A 33 1.22 7.99 4.37
N GLN A 34 2.53 8.00 4.13
CA GLN A 34 3.51 8.67 4.96
C GLN A 34 3.84 10.09 4.47
N ILE A 35 3.10 10.67 3.52
CA ILE A 35 3.38 12.02 2.98
C ILE A 35 3.58 13.06 4.09
N ALA A 36 2.77 13.00 5.17
CA ALA A 36 2.90 13.92 6.30
C ALA A 36 4.24 13.77 7.06
N LEU A 37 4.79 12.56 7.11
CA LEU A 37 6.10 12.26 7.70
C LEU A 37 7.24 12.81 6.81
N HIS A 38 7.09 12.73 5.48
CA HIS A 38 8.11 13.17 4.52
C HIS A 38 8.06 14.67 4.19
N ALA A 39 6.93 15.34 4.43
CA ALA A 39 6.70 16.74 4.11
C ALA A 39 7.80 17.72 4.59
N PRO A 40 8.37 17.58 5.81
CA PRO A 40 9.44 18.47 6.28
C PRO A 40 10.75 18.38 5.47
N TYR A 41 10.96 17.28 4.75
CA TYR A 41 12.20 17.00 4.01
C TYR A 41 12.11 17.37 2.52
N GLY A 42 10.93 17.76 2.04
CA GLY A 42 10.71 18.12 0.63
C GLY A 42 10.75 16.94 -0.35
N GLY A 43 10.70 15.70 0.16
CA GLY A 43 10.72 14.47 -0.64
C GLY A 43 10.77 13.23 0.26
N VAL A 44 10.56 12.06 -0.33
CA VAL A 44 10.61 10.77 0.38
C VAL A 44 12.01 10.54 0.94
N VAL A 45 12.09 10.25 2.23
CA VAL A 45 13.32 9.86 2.93
C VAL A 45 13.35 8.33 3.04
N PRO A 46 14.25 7.62 2.32
CA PRO A 46 14.22 6.16 2.25
C PRO A 46 14.27 5.45 3.62
N GLU A 47 15.02 5.98 4.57
CA GLU A 47 15.14 5.42 5.92
C GLU A 47 13.89 5.59 6.78
N LEU A 48 13.06 6.61 6.48
CA LEU A 48 11.76 6.79 7.11
C LEU A 48 10.69 5.93 6.41
N ALA A 49 10.82 5.75 5.10
CA ALA A 49 9.91 4.96 4.27
C ALA A 49 9.95 3.46 4.57
N SER A 50 11.13 2.95 4.96
CA SER A 50 11.34 1.52 5.26
C SER A 50 10.77 1.06 6.61
N ARG A 51 10.19 1.95 7.41
CA ARG A 51 9.74 1.72 8.80
C ARG A 51 8.23 1.83 8.91
#